data_AF-A0A940Q7C9-F1
#
_entry.id   AF-A0A940Q7C9-F1
#
_cell.length_a   1.000
_cell.length_b   1.000
_cell.length_c   1.000
_cell.angle_alpha   90.00
_cell.angle_beta   90.00
_cell.angle_gamma   90.00
#
_symmetry.space_group_name_H-M   'P 1'
#
loop_
_entity.id
_entity.type
_entity.pdbx_description
1 polymer ?
#
loop_
_entity_poly.entity_id
_entity_poly.type
_entity_poly.pdbx_seq_one_letter_code
_entity_poly.pdbx_strand_id
1 'polypeptide(L)'
;MRMRRKKNLEGRLADCGNKIIYMDREDRSFQAIDDSEVIDFTKIFGNNNPIHLEIGCGKGQFACEIARQNPDINYIAVEKSSNVIVEACEKALELDIPNLIFMRGGAEYLECYIPKKSIGRLYLNFSCPYPKKSYASHRLTHRNFLKIYEKLLCDGAEIHQKTDNRNFFEFSLEEFSTYGCLIKNVSLDLHNSDFEGNIVTEYEQKFSSQGFPIYRLEAVFR
;
A
#
# COMPACT_ATOMS: atom_id res chain seq x y z
N MET A 1 0.66 -21.54 2.94
CA MET A 1 1.85 -22.20 2.36
C MET A 1 3.05 -21.29 2.57
N ARG A 2 4.09 -21.71 3.30
CA ARG A 2 5.28 -20.87 3.53
C ARG A 2 6.06 -20.77 2.22
N MET A 3 6.20 -19.57 1.68
CA MET A 3 6.89 -19.35 0.41
C MET A 3 8.36 -19.78 0.54
N ARG A 4 8.85 -20.61 -0.39
CA ARG A 4 10.26 -20.99 -0.43
C ARG A 4 11.08 -19.75 -0.79
N ARG A 5 12.19 -19.53 -0.07
CA ARG A 5 13.12 -18.42 -0.35
C ARG A 5 13.55 -18.49 -1.83
N LYS A 6 13.44 -17.38 -2.55
CA LYS A 6 13.88 -17.32 -3.95
C LYS A 6 15.39 -17.52 -4.05
N LYS A 7 15.84 -18.13 -5.14
CA LYS A 7 17.27 -18.28 -5.45
C LYS A 7 17.89 -16.89 -5.64
N ASN A 8 19.11 -16.71 -5.14
CA ASN A 8 19.90 -15.47 -5.23
C ASN A 8 19.15 -14.20 -4.77
N LEU A 9 18.34 -14.30 -3.72
CA LEU A 9 17.50 -13.19 -3.28
C LEU A 9 18.29 -11.93 -2.91
N GLU A 10 19.44 -12.10 -2.23
CA GLU A 10 20.28 -10.96 -1.80
C GLU A 10 20.90 -10.24 -2.99
N GLY A 11 21.45 -10.97 -3.96
CA GLY A 11 21.99 -10.36 -5.19
C GLY A 11 20.91 -9.61 -5.96
N ARG A 12 19.74 -10.23 -6.16
CA ARG A 12 18.62 -9.58 -6.86
C ARG A 12 18.11 -8.32 -6.17
N LEU A 13 18.08 -8.32 -4.83
CA LEU A 13 17.73 -7.14 -4.05
C LEU A 13 18.80 -6.04 -4.11
N ALA A 14 20.09 -6.42 -4.20
CA ALA A 14 21.17 -5.47 -4.42
C ALA A 14 21.08 -4.83 -5.82
N ASP A 15 20.73 -5.62 -6.84
CA ASP A 15 20.51 -5.15 -8.21
C ASP A 15 19.35 -4.14 -8.32
N CYS A 16 18.45 -4.11 -7.33
CA CYS A 16 17.38 -3.12 -7.27
C CYS A 16 17.89 -1.71 -6.92
N GLY A 17 19.10 -1.58 -6.35
CA GLY A 17 19.76 -0.29 -6.08
C GLY A 17 18.89 0.73 -5.35
N ASN A 18 18.82 1.95 -5.90
CA ASN A 18 18.03 3.06 -5.35
C ASN A 18 16.51 2.92 -5.52
N LYS A 19 16.04 1.86 -6.19
CA LYS A 19 14.61 1.59 -6.38
C LYS A 19 13.94 1.10 -5.10
N ILE A 20 14.71 0.60 -4.15
CA ILE A 20 14.23 -0.01 -2.91
C ILE A 20 14.88 0.63 -1.68
N ILE A 21 14.05 0.95 -0.69
CA ILE A 21 14.47 1.45 0.62
C ILE A 21 14.11 0.41 1.68
N TYR A 22 15.02 0.17 2.62
CA TYR A 22 14.80 -0.81 3.69
C TYR A 22 14.40 -0.09 4.98
N MET A 23 13.23 -0.44 5.51
CA MET A 23 12.74 0.04 6.80
C MET A 23 13.17 -0.93 7.91
N ASP A 24 14.47 -1.12 8.07
CA ASP A 24 15.03 -2.02 9.09
C ASP A 24 15.40 -1.23 10.35
N ARG A 25 14.86 -1.64 11.50
CA ARG A 25 15.16 -1.04 12.81
C ARG A 25 15.60 -2.09 13.82
N GLU A 26 16.67 -1.78 14.55
CA GLU A 26 17.24 -2.69 15.57
C GLU A 26 16.42 -2.71 16.87
N ASP A 27 15.92 -1.54 17.27
CA ASP A 27 15.20 -1.32 18.53
C ASP A 27 13.77 -1.87 18.54
N ARG A 28 13.24 -2.25 17.36
CA ARG A 28 11.86 -2.70 17.13
C ARG A 28 10.82 -1.73 17.68
N SER A 29 11.17 -0.46 17.88
CA SER A 29 10.23 0.54 18.33
C SER A 29 9.45 1.08 17.13
N PHE A 30 8.16 1.32 17.34
CA PHE A 30 7.26 1.90 16.32
C PHE A 30 7.21 3.43 16.41
N GLN A 31 8.19 4.03 17.11
CA GLN A 31 8.26 5.47 17.32
C GLN A 31 9.50 6.03 16.62
N ALA A 32 9.32 7.16 15.93
CA ALA A 32 10.45 7.94 15.45
C ALA A 32 11.30 8.37 16.66
N ILE A 33 12.59 8.03 16.64
CA ILE A 33 13.54 8.48 17.67
C ILE A 33 14.05 9.89 17.32
N ASP A 34 14.15 10.20 16.03
CA ASP A 34 14.59 11.48 15.48
C ASP A 34 14.06 11.63 14.04
N ASP A 35 13.93 12.88 13.55
CA ASP A 35 13.48 13.19 12.18
C ASP A 35 14.58 12.91 11.13
N SER A 36 15.80 12.53 11.54
CA SER A 36 16.93 12.25 10.65
C SER A 36 16.78 10.98 9.80
N GLU A 37 15.85 10.08 10.13
CA GLU A 37 15.52 8.88 9.34
C GLU A 37 14.38 9.11 8.32
N VAL A 38 13.80 10.31 8.32
CA VAL A 38 12.70 10.66 7.42
C VAL A 38 13.22 10.89 6.00
N ILE A 39 12.52 10.30 5.05
CA ILE A 39 12.87 10.33 3.64
C ILE A 39 12.59 11.71 3.01
N ASP A 40 13.57 12.22 2.26
CA ASP A 40 13.40 13.36 1.36
C ASP A 40 12.88 12.90 -0.01
N PHE A 41 11.57 13.06 -0.24
CA PHE A 41 10.93 12.67 -1.49
C PHE A 41 11.42 13.48 -2.69
N THR A 42 11.71 14.78 -2.51
CA THR A 42 12.24 15.62 -3.58
C THR A 42 13.58 15.11 -4.06
N LYS A 43 14.44 14.67 -3.14
CA LYS A 43 15.73 14.07 -3.47
C LYS A 43 15.60 12.70 -4.15
N ILE A 44 14.62 11.88 -3.75
CA ILE A 44 14.40 10.56 -4.36
C ILE A 44 13.87 10.67 -5.78
N PHE A 45 12.80 11.44 -5.98
CA PHE A 45 12.09 11.50 -7.25
C PHE A 45 12.64 12.60 -8.17
N GLY A 46 13.44 13.52 -7.65
CA GLY A 46 13.99 14.67 -8.40
C GLY A 46 12.93 15.72 -8.76
N ASN A 47 11.77 15.69 -8.11
CA ASN A 47 10.64 16.57 -8.39
C ASN A 47 9.76 16.76 -7.13
N ASN A 48 8.71 17.59 -7.22
CA ASN A 48 7.77 17.85 -6.11
C ASN A 48 6.35 17.34 -6.43
N ASN A 49 6.22 16.30 -7.26
CA ASN A 49 4.93 15.74 -7.61
C ASN A 49 4.24 15.12 -6.37
N PRO A 50 2.90 15.04 -6.35
CA PRO A 50 2.17 14.38 -5.26
C PRO A 50 2.64 12.94 -5.03
N ILE A 51 2.64 12.50 -3.78
CA ILE A 51 3.03 11.13 -3.41
C ILE A 51 1.79 10.31 -3.08
N HIS A 52 1.64 9.17 -3.73
CA HIS A 52 0.66 8.14 -3.38
C HIS A 52 1.36 6.90 -2.81
N LEU A 53 0.73 6.29 -1.81
CA LEU A 53 1.26 5.13 -1.07
C LEU A 53 0.40 3.90 -1.35
N GLU A 54 1.02 2.76 -1.65
CA GLU A 54 0.38 1.44 -1.61
C GLU A 54 1.00 0.60 -0.48
N ILE A 55 0.17 0.00 0.38
CA ILE A 55 0.64 -0.91 1.43
C ILE A 55 0.21 -2.34 1.11
N GLY A 56 1.19 -3.24 1.04
CA GLY A 56 1.00 -4.62 0.64
C GLY A 56 0.98 -4.78 -0.88
N CYS A 57 1.94 -4.16 -1.59
CA CYS A 57 1.97 -4.13 -3.05
C CYS A 57 2.19 -5.50 -3.70
N GLY A 58 2.56 -6.52 -2.93
CA GLY A 58 2.85 -7.85 -3.43
C GLY A 58 3.89 -7.78 -4.56
N LYS A 59 3.58 -8.38 -5.71
CA LYS A 59 4.46 -8.40 -6.90
C LYS A 59 4.46 -7.07 -7.68
N GLY A 60 3.87 -6.00 -7.14
CA GLY A 60 3.95 -4.65 -7.69
C GLY A 60 3.15 -4.41 -8.97
N GLN A 61 2.22 -5.29 -9.34
CA GLN A 61 1.44 -5.09 -10.56
C GLN A 61 0.63 -3.80 -10.52
N PHE A 62 -0.12 -3.57 -9.43
CA PHE A 62 -0.88 -2.33 -9.26
C PHE A 62 0.03 -1.11 -9.26
N ALA A 63 1.06 -1.09 -8.40
CA ALA A 63 2.05 -0.03 -8.33
C ALA A 63 2.67 0.32 -9.70
N CYS A 64 3.11 -0.68 -10.47
CA CYS A 64 3.69 -0.44 -11.78
C CYS A 64 2.68 0.15 -12.76
N GLU A 65 1.46 -0.38 -12.80
CA GLU A 65 0.43 0.07 -13.73
C GLU A 65 -0.03 1.49 -13.41
N ILE A 66 -0.31 1.78 -12.13
CA ILE A 66 -0.78 3.10 -11.73
C ILE A 66 0.28 4.17 -11.93
N ALA A 67 1.55 3.85 -11.67
CA ALA A 67 2.66 4.77 -11.92
C ALA A 67 2.83 5.07 -13.41
N ARG A 68 2.73 4.06 -14.28
CA ARG A 68 2.82 4.26 -15.74
C ARG A 68 1.67 5.09 -16.30
N GLN A 69 0.46 4.92 -15.78
CA GLN A 69 -0.71 5.70 -16.22
C GLN A 69 -0.68 7.15 -15.72
N ASN A 70 0.07 7.44 -14.65
CA ASN A 70 0.09 8.74 -13.99
C ASN A 70 1.53 9.24 -13.78
N PRO A 71 2.25 9.64 -14.84
CA PRO A 71 3.64 10.08 -14.74
C PRO A 71 3.84 11.31 -13.84
N ASP A 72 2.80 12.12 -13.67
CA ASP A 72 2.80 13.34 -12.83
C ASP A 72 2.54 13.06 -11.35
N ILE A 73 2.48 11.79 -10.95
CA ILE A 73 2.30 11.36 -9.55
C ILE A 73 3.42 10.39 -9.21
N ASN A 74 4.04 10.57 -8.04
CA ASN A 74 5.03 9.66 -7.52
C ASN A 74 4.37 8.59 -6.65
N TYR A 75 4.88 7.36 -6.72
CA TYR A 75 4.33 6.23 -6.00
C TYR A 75 5.38 5.59 -5.11
N ILE A 76 4.94 5.22 -3.90
CA ILE A 76 5.70 4.43 -2.96
C ILE A 76 4.92 3.14 -2.70
N ALA A 77 5.55 2.00 -2.91
CA ALA A 77 4.94 0.69 -2.74
C ALA A 77 5.63 -0.10 -1.62
N VAL A 78 4.88 -0.45 -0.58
CA VAL A 78 5.39 -1.09 0.65
C VAL A 78 5.08 -2.58 0.63
N GLU A 79 6.07 -3.40 0.95
CA GLU A 79 5.89 -4.85 1.15
C GLU A 79 6.84 -5.37 2.22
N LYS A 80 6.34 -6.25 3.10
CA LYS A 80 7.10 -6.82 4.22
C LYS A 80 7.99 -7.97 3.76
N SER A 81 7.56 -8.72 2.75
CA SER A 81 8.22 -9.92 2.26
C SER A 81 9.27 -9.62 1.19
N SER A 82 10.55 -9.75 1.55
CA SER A 82 11.67 -9.67 0.61
C SER A 82 11.52 -10.59 -0.60
N ASN A 83 10.95 -11.79 -0.41
CA ASN A 83 10.72 -12.75 -1.50
C ASN A 83 9.75 -12.24 -2.56
N VAL A 84 8.88 -11.29 -2.22
CA VAL A 84 7.80 -10.81 -3.07
C VAL A 84 8.17 -9.46 -3.67
N ILE A 85 8.66 -8.53 -2.84
CA ILE A 85 9.03 -7.16 -3.28
C ILE A 85 10.15 -7.16 -4.33
N VAL A 86 11.03 -8.16 -4.33
CA VAL A 86 12.10 -8.28 -5.33
C VAL A 86 11.54 -8.40 -6.75
N GLU A 87 10.43 -9.14 -6.94
CA GLU A 87 9.78 -9.25 -8.26
C GLU A 87 9.16 -7.92 -8.68
N ALA A 88 8.60 -7.18 -7.71
CA ALA A 88 8.03 -5.86 -7.96
C ALA A 88 9.09 -4.85 -8.43
N CYS A 89 10.25 -4.85 -7.76
CA CYS A 89 11.37 -3.97 -8.09
C CYS A 89 11.95 -4.30 -9.48
N GLU A 90 12.21 -5.59 -9.75
CA GLU A 90 12.70 -6.04 -11.06
C GLU A 90 11.75 -5.63 -12.19
N LYS A 91 10.44 -5.82 -12.00
CA LYS A 91 9.43 -5.41 -12.97
C LYS A 91 9.45 -3.89 -13.22
N ALA A 92 9.58 -3.08 -12.18
CA ALA A 92 9.64 -1.62 -12.34
C ALA A 92 10.93 -1.14 -13.02
N LEU A 93 12.04 -1.86 -12.84
CA LEU A 93 13.31 -1.59 -13.53
C LEU A 93 13.25 -2.00 -14.99
N GLU A 94 12.69 -3.17 -15.30
CA GLU A 94 12.50 -3.65 -16.68
C GLU A 94 11.59 -2.71 -17.48
N LEU A 95 10.57 -2.14 -16.83
CA LEU A 95 9.62 -1.20 -17.43
C LEU A 95 10.04 0.27 -17.37
N ASP A 96 11.21 0.57 -16.81
CA ASP A 96 11.78 1.92 -16.63
C ASP A 96 10.76 2.94 -16.08
N ILE A 97 10.19 2.65 -14.91
CA ILE A 97 9.12 3.48 -14.31
C ILE A 97 9.74 4.50 -13.34
N PRO A 98 10.05 5.76 -13.71
CA PRO A 98 10.85 6.65 -12.87
C PRO A 98 10.12 7.13 -11.60
N ASN A 99 8.80 7.23 -11.65
CA ASN A 99 7.93 7.76 -10.59
C ASN A 99 7.44 6.68 -9.60
N LEU A 100 8.20 5.60 -9.42
CA LEU A 100 7.87 4.52 -8.48
C LEU A 100 9.10 4.07 -7.70
N ILE A 101 9.01 4.00 -6.38
CA ILE A 101 9.98 3.33 -5.51
C ILE A 101 9.29 2.31 -4.60
N PHE A 102 10.09 1.43 -4.02
CA PHE A 102 9.63 0.40 -3.10
C PHE A 102 10.23 0.59 -1.71
N MET A 103 9.45 0.22 -0.69
CA MET A 103 9.93 0.18 0.69
C MET A 103 9.73 -1.22 1.27
N ARG A 104 10.83 -1.87 1.68
CA ARG A 104 10.80 -3.19 2.33
C ARG A 104 10.65 -3.01 3.83
N GLY A 105 9.50 -3.41 4.37
CA GLY A 105 9.27 -3.43 5.81
C GLY A 105 7.80 -3.46 6.18
N GLY A 106 7.53 -3.39 7.48
CA GLY A 106 6.18 -3.40 8.02
C GLY A 106 5.52 -2.03 7.98
N ALA A 107 4.20 -2.00 7.77
CA ALA A 107 3.41 -0.76 7.84
C ALA A 107 3.49 -0.10 9.22
N GLU A 108 3.80 -0.87 10.26
CA GLU A 108 4.05 -0.39 11.62
C GLU A 108 5.21 0.62 11.74
N TYR A 109 6.14 0.67 10.77
CA TYR A 109 7.30 1.56 10.79
C TYR A 109 7.14 2.81 9.93
N LEU A 110 6.02 2.98 9.21
CA LEU A 110 5.89 4.06 8.22
C LEU A 110 6.07 5.45 8.82
N GLU A 111 5.60 5.68 10.05
CA GLU A 111 5.76 6.95 10.76
C GLU A 111 7.23 7.33 11.00
N CYS A 112 8.15 6.37 10.96
CA CYS A 112 9.58 6.62 11.17
C CYS A 112 10.30 7.06 9.90
N TYR A 113 9.77 6.72 8.72
CA TYR A 113 10.44 6.91 7.44
C TYR A 113 9.72 7.90 6.52
N ILE A 114 8.41 8.06 6.67
CA ILE A 114 7.59 8.92 5.83
C ILE A 114 7.33 10.24 6.54
N PRO A 115 7.60 11.40 5.91
CA PRO A 115 7.29 12.70 6.50
C PRO A 115 5.80 12.81 6.84
N LYS A 116 5.48 13.49 7.94
CA LYS A 116 4.09 13.77 8.30
C LYS A 116 3.42 14.60 7.21
N LYS A 117 2.12 14.37 6.99
CA LYS A 117 1.27 15.14 6.05
C LYS A 117 1.88 15.28 4.65
N SER A 118 2.43 14.18 4.11
CA SER A 118 3.13 14.15 2.82
C SER A 118 2.50 13.23 1.78
N ILE A 119 1.58 12.34 2.20
CA ILE A 119 0.94 11.36 1.33
C ILE A 119 -0.44 11.88 0.91
N GLY A 120 -0.65 12.03 -0.40
CA GLY A 120 -1.92 12.52 -0.98
C GLY A 120 -3.01 11.46 -1.12
N ARG A 121 -2.62 10.16 -1.15
CA ARG A 121 -3.56 9.04 -1.21
C ARG A 121 -2.92 7.74 -0.73
N LEU A 122 -3.71 6.90 -0.06
CA LEU A 122 -3.33 5.55 0.35
C LEU A 122 -4.16 4.50 -0.39
N TYR A 123 -3.51 3.48 -0.94
CA TYR A 123 -4.14 2.31 -1.54
C TYR A 123 -3.93 1.07 -0.67
N LEU A 124 -5.03 0.36 -0.39
CA LEU A 124 -5.07 -0.92 0.31
C LEU A 124 -5.77 -1.95 -0.57
N ASN A 125 -4.99 -2.61 -1.44
CA ASN A 125 -5.51 -3.60 -2.39
C ASN A 125 -5.33 -5.02 -1.84
N PHE A 126 -6.42 -5.76 -1.67
CA PHE A 126 -6.42 -7.18 -1.31
C PHE A 126 -5.59 -7.52 -0.07
N SER A 127 -5.62 -6.61 0.92
CA SER A 127 -4.89 -6.78 2.17
C SER A 127 -5.27 -8.07 2.89
N CYS A 128 -4.32 -8.68 3.61
CA CYS A 128 -4.56 -9.94 4.31
C CYS A 128 -5.72 -9.79 5.33
N PRO A 129 -6.79 -10.60 5.22
CA PRO A 129 -8.03 -10.38 5.99
C PRO A 129 -7.94 -10.83 7.45
N TYR A 130 -6.96 -11.67 7.81
CA TYR A 130 -6.79 -12.27 9.14
C TYR A 130 -8.14 -12.73 9.76
N PRO A 131 -8.70 -13.89 9.35
CA PRO A 131 -10.09 -14.24 9.67
C PRO A 131 -10.36 -14.45 11.16
N LYS A 132 -9.36 -14.82 11.96
CA LYS A 132 -9.52 -14.97 13.41
C LYS A 132 -9.53 -13.62 14.11
N LYS A 133 -10.52 -13.38 14.98
CA LYS A 133 -10.66 -12.14 15.76
C LYS A 133 -9.42 -11.78 16.59
N SER A 134 -8.70 -12.78 17.11
CA SER A 134 -7.44 -12.57 17.85
C SER A 134 -6.33 -11.91 17.02
N TYR A 135 -6.44 -11.91 15.69
CA TYR A 135 -5.48 -11.27 14.79
C TYR A 135 -6.04 -9.99 14.15
N ALA A 136 -7.14 -9.44 14.67
CA ALA A 136 -7.74 -8.21 14.12
C ALA A 136 -6.75 -7.04 14.12
N SER A 137 -5.84 -6.96 15.10
CA SER A 137 -4.81 -5.91 15.19
C SER A 137 -3.78 -5.95 14.05
N HIS A 138 -3.69 -7.05 13.30
CA HIS A 138 -2.81 -7.17 12.13
C HIS A 138 -3.48 -6.74 10.81
N ARG A 139 -4.79 -6.49 10.83
CA ARG A 139 -5.52 -6.01 9.65
C ARG A 139 -5.14 -4.56 9.39
N LEU A 140 -4.80 -4.23 8.14
CA LEU A 140 -4.32 -2.88 7.77
C LEU A 140 -5.36 -1.77 7.94
N THR A 141 -6.64 -2.12 8.14
CA THR A 141 -7.74 -1.18 8.43
C THR A 141 -8.07 -1.08 9.93
N HIS A 142 -7.36 -1.81 10.80
CA HIS A 142 -7.51 -1.68 12.24
C HIS A 142 -7.01 -0.30 12.73
N ARG A 143 -7.66 0.27 13.74
CA ARG A 143 -7.36 1.59 14.34
C ARG A 143 -5.88 1.88 14.62
N ASN A 144 -5.07 0.86 14.91
CA ASN A 144 -3.62 1.06 15.14
C ASN A 144 -2.92 1.57 13.87
N PHE A 145 -3.31 1.05 12.70
CA PHE A 145 -2.79 1.53 11.43
C PHE A 145 -3.47 2.83 11.00
N LEU A 146 -4.76 3.00 11.28
CA LEU A 146 -5.45 4.27 10.98
C LEU A 146 -4.77 5.46 11.67
N LYS A 147 -4.32 5.30 12.92
CA LYS A 147 -3.51 6.30 13.65
C LYS A 147 -2.20 6.65 12.96
N ILE A 148 -1.56 5.68 12.30
CA ILE A 148 -0.34 5.92 11.52
C ILE A 148 -0.72 6.71 10.26
N TYR A 149 -1.73 6.26 9.53
CA TYR A 149 -2.16 6.90 8.28
C TYR A 149 -2.60 8.34 8.49
N GLU A 150 -3.32 8.65 9.56
CA GLU A 150 -3.77 10.01 9.89
C GLU A 150 -2.61 11.02 10.02
N LYS A 151 -1.46 10.57 10.52
CA LYS A 151 -0.26 11.40 10.64
C LYS A 151 0.47 11.59 9.31
N LEU A 152 0.41 10.58 8.44
CA LEU A 152 1.12 10.59 7.15
C LEU A 152 0.33 11.27 6.04
N LEU A 153 -0.99 11.12 6.04
CA LEU A 153 -1.89 11.61 5.00
C LEU A 153 -2.12 13.11 5.13
N CYS A 154 -2.02 13.81 4.00
CA CYS A 154 -2.43 15.21 3.87
C CYS A 154 -3.91 15.38 4.25
N ASP A 155 -4.30 16.59 4.63
CA ASP A 155 -5.70 16.86 4.95
C ASP A 155 -6.58 16.67 3.69
N GLY A 156 -7.67 15.93 3.84
CA GLY A 156 -8.54 15.55 2.73
C GLY A 156 -8.05 14.38 1.86
N ALA A 157 -6.86 13.82 2.13
CA ALA A 157 -6.37 12.64 1.42
C ALA A 157 -7.25 11.41 1.70
N GLU A 158 -7.37 10.56 0.68
CA GLU A 158 -8.27 9.41 0.70
C GLU A 158 -7.51 8.10 0.92
N ILE A 159 -8.18 7.17 1.61
CA ILE A 159 -7.82 5.76 1.68
C ILE A 159 -8.73 5.01 0.72
N HIS A 160 -8.16 4.40 -0.31
CA HIS A 160 -8.84 3.58 -1.31
C HIS A 160 -8.61 2.12 -0.96
N GLN A 161 -9.65 1.44 -0.49
CA GLN A 161 -9.58 0.01 -0.19
C GLN A 161 -10.29 -0.80 -1.28
N LYS A 162 -9.66 -1.89 -1.71
CA LYS A 162 -10.31 -2.96 -2.48
C LYS A 162 -10.09 -4.31 -1.82
N THR A 163 -11.12 -5.15 -1.78
CA THR A 163 -11.01 -6.53 -1.30
C THR A 163 -12.09 -7.42 -1.90
N ASP A 164 -11.78 -8.70 -2.04
CA ASP A 164 -12.69 -9.80 -2.37
C ASP A 164 -13.33 -10.43 -1.13
N ASN A 165 -12.83 -10.09 0.07
CA ASN A 165 -13.25 -10.71 1.31
C ASN A 165 -14.33 -9.88 2.02
N ARG A 166 -15.59 -10.37 1.94
CA ARG A 166 -16.75 -9.71 2.55
C ARG A 166 -16.58 -9.42 4.05
N ASN A 167 -16.14 -10.40 4.85
CA ASN A 167 -15.98 -10.21 6.29
C ASN A 167 -14.92 -9.16 6.63
N PHE A 168 -13.85 -9.08 5.84
CA PHE A 168 -12.83 -8.06 5.99
C PHE A 168 -13.32 -6.68 5.55
N PHE A 169 -14.15 -6.62 4.51
CA PHE A 169 -14.81 -5.38 4.09
C PHE A 169 -15.76 -4.84 5.16
N GLU A 170 -16.62 -5.69 5.71
CA GLU A 170 -17.52 -5.35 6.82
C GLU A 170 -16.74 -4.84 8.04
N PHE A 171 -15.68 -5.55 8.44
CA PHE A 171 -14.78 -5.09 9.50
C PHE A 171 -14.16 -3.71 9.20
N SER A 172 -13.77 -3.47 7.95
CA SER A 172 -13.13 -2.21 7.57
C SER A 172 -14.11 -1.05 7.65
N LEU A 173 -15.35 -1.23 7.17
CA LEU A 173 -16.42 -0.24 7.32
C LEU A 173 -16.68 0.11 8.79
N GLU A 174 -16.76 -0.90 9.66
CA GLU A 174 -16.94 -0.69 11.10
C GLU A 174 -15.77 0.06 11.73
N GLU A 175 -14.52 -0.32 11.44
CA GLU A 175 -13.34 0.35 12.00
C GLU A 175 -13.21 1.79 11.49
N PHE A 176 -13.40 2.05 10.19
CA PHE A 176 -13.37 3.41 9.65
C PHE A 176 -14.48 4.28 10.27
N SER A 177 -15.70 3.76 10.37
CA SER A 177 -16.82 4.49 10.98
C SER A 177 -16.56 4.75 12.47
N THR A 178 -16.03 3.78 13.20
CA THR A 178 -15.73 3.90 14.64
C THR A 178 -14.56 4.85 14.89
N TYR A 179 -13.56 4.88 14.00
CA TYR A 179 -12.44 5.83 14.05
C TYR A 179 -12.88 7.27 13.78
N GLY A 180 -14.03 7.45 13.11
CA GLY A 180 -14.58 8.76 12.77
C GLY A 180 -14.31 9.19 11.34
N CYS A 181 -13.83 8.31 10.47
CA CYS A 181 -13.64 8.61 9.05
C CYS A 181 -14.99 8.85 8.35
N LEU A 182 -14.96 9.69 7.32
CA LEU A 182 -16.05 9.81 6.35
C LEU A 182 -15.88 8.76 5.27
N ILE A 183 -16.88 7.89 5.11
CA ILE A 183 -16.92 6.94 4.01
C ILE A 183 -17.49 7.62 2.77
N LYS A 184 -16.76 7.54 1.68
CA LYS A 184 -17.15 7.95 0.32
C LYS A 184 -17.20 6.73 -0.59
N ASN A 185 -18.00 6.81 -1.64
CA ASN A 185 -17.96 5.92 -2.79
C ASN A 185 -17.82 4.42 -2.45
N VAL A 186 -18.87 3.84 -1.87
CA VAL A 186 -18.94 2.41 -1.55
C VAL A 186 -19.48 1.64 -2.74
N SER A 187 -18.74 0.64 -3.20
CA SER A 187 -19.21 -0.34 -4.18
C SER A 187 -19.15 -1.74 -3.57
N LEU A 188 -20.28 -2.44 -3.63
CA LEU A 188 -20.38 -3.84 -3.21
C LEU A 188 -20.10 -4.82 -4.37
N ASP A 189 -19.99 -4.30 -5.59
CA ASP A 189 -19.63 -5.05 -6.78
C ASP A 189 -18.98 -4.10 -7.80
N LEU A 190 -17.66 -3.91 -7.66
CA LEU A 190 -16.90 -2.93 -8.43
C LEU A 190 -16.98 -3.16 -9.94
N HIS A 191 -17.00 -4.40 -10.40
CA HIS A 191 -16.98 -4.72 -11.83
C HIS A 191 -18.32 -4.48 -12.52
N ASN A 192 -19.41 -4.47 -11.76
CA ASN A 192 -20.76 -4.18 -12.25
C ASN A 192 -21.23 -2.78 -11.85
N SER A 193 -20.29 -1.89 -11.47
CA SER A 193 -20.58 -0.50 -11.11
C SER A 193 -20.11 0.47 -12.18
N ASP A 194 -20.65 1.69 -12.16
CA ASP A 194 -20.27 2.78 -13.08
C ASP A 194 -18.90 3.42 -12.74
N PHE A 195 -18.04 2.72 -12.00
CA PHE A 195 -16.76 3.25 -11.55
C PHE A 195 -15.72 3.24 -12.69
N GLU A 196 -15.32 4.42 -13.13
CA GLU A 196 -14.26 4.61 -14.11
C GLU A 196 -12.86 4.68 -13.45
N GLY A 197 -11.81 4.32 -14.20
CA GLY A 197 -10.42 4.40 -13.71
C GLY A 197 -9.97 3.23 -12.81
N ASN A 198 -10.69 2.09 -12.86
CA ASN A 198 -10.28 0.90 -12.13
C ASN A 198 -9.02 0.26 -12.73
N ILE A 199 -7.91 0.31 -12.01
CA ILE A 199 -6.74 -0.52 -12.33
C ILE A 199 -6.99 -1.94 -11.83
N VAL A 200 -7.28 -2.83 -12.78
CA VAL A 200 -7.57 -4.24 -12.52
C VAL A 200 -6.26 -5.02 -12.43
N THR A 201 -6.02 -5.66 -11.29
CA THR A 201 -4.87 -6.56 -11.10
C THR A 201 -5.15 -7.96 -11.67
N GLU A 202 -4.13 -8.79 -11.91
CA GLU A 202 -4.30 -10.20 -12.33
C GLU A 202 -5.11 -11.00 -11.30
N TYR A 203 -4.90 -10.69 -10.01
CA TYR A 203 -5.68 -11.26 -8.93
C TYR A 203 -7.16 -10.89 -9.07
N GLU A 204 -7.45 -9.61 -9.27
CA GLU A 204 -8.80 -9.09 -9.47
C GLU A 204 -9.48 -9.69 -10.71
N GLN A 205 -8.78 -9.77 -11.85
CA GLN A 205 -9.29 -10.42 -13.07
C GLN A 205 -9.67 -11.88 -12.83
N LYS A 206 -8.84 -12.62 -12.10
CA LYS A 206 -9.09 -14.03 -11.79
C LYS A 206 -10.32 -14.20 -10.88
N PHE A 207 -10.56 -13.30 -9.93
CA PHE A 207 -11.71 -13.39 -9.03
C PHE A 207 -13.01 -12.91 -9.69
N SER A 208 -12.95 -11.81 -10.44
CA SER A 208 -14.08 -11.27 -11.20
C SER A 208 -14.58 -12.27 -12.25
N SER A 209 -13.67 -12.93 -12.99
CA SER A 209 -14.06 -13.96 -13.97
C SER A 209 -14.73 -15.20 -13.37
N GLN A 210 -14.61 -15.40 -12.05
CA GLN A 210 -15.30 -16.47 -11.32
C GLN A 210 -16.65 -16.01 -10.73
N GLY A 211 -17.08 -14.77 -10.99
CA GLY A 211 -18.34 -14.20 -10.53
C GLY A 211 -18.33 -13.74 -9.07
N PHE A 212 -17.16 -13.62 -8.44
CA PHE A 212 -17.06 -13.07 -7.08
C PHE A 212 -17.06 -11.54 -7.13
N PRO A 213 -17.90 -10.87 -6.32
CA PRO A 213 -17.91 -9.42 -6.26
C PRO A 213 -16.62 -8.89 -5.63
N ILE A 214 -16.16 -7.74 -6.13
CA ILE A 214 -15.06 -6.98 -5.54
C ILE A 214 -15.65 -5.80 -4.78
N TYR A 215 -15.36 -5.73 -3.49
CA TYR A 215 -15.80 -4.65 -2.62
C TYR A 215 -14.78 -3.52 -2.65
N ARG A 216 -15.27 -2.29 -2.77
CA ARG A 216 -14.45 -1.07 -2.78
C ARG A 216 -15.06 -0.01 -1.86
N LEU A 217 -14.21 0.73 -1.18
CA LEU A 217 -14.61 1.96 -0.50
C LEU A 217 -13.52 3.01 -0.60
N GLU A 218 -13.93 4.26 -0.42
CA GLU A 218 -13.04 5.39 -0.16
C GLU A 218 -13.31 5.92 1.25
N ALA A 219 -12.27 6.23 2.01
CA ALA A 219 -12.42 6.81 3.34
C ALA A 219 -11.54 8.05 3.48
N VAL A 220 -12.01 9.06 4.21
CA VAL A 220 -11.28 10.30 4.49
C VAL A 220 -11.30 10.58 5.99
N PHE A 221 -10.18 11.01 6.55
CA PHE A 221 -10.12 11.46 7.94
C PHE A 221 -10.90 12.78 8.12
N ARG A 222 -11.49 12.99 9.31
CA ARG A 222 -12.22 14.22 9.63
C ARG A 222 -11.31 15.29 10.20
#